data_AF-A0A0D0D6X0-F1
#
_entry.id   AF-A0A0D0D6X0-F1
#
_cell.length_a   1.000
_cell.length_b   1.000
_cell.length_c   1.000
_cell.angle_alpha   90.00
_cell.angle_beta   90.00
_cell.angle_gamma   90.00
#
_symmetry.space_group_name_H-M   'P 1'
#
loop_
_entity.id
_entity.type
_entity.pdbx_description
1 polymer ?
#
loop_
_entity_poly.entity_id
_entity_poly.type
_entity_poly.pdbx_seq_one_letter_code
_entity_poly.pdbx_strand_id
1 'polypeptide(L)'
;KFISLEEQLPIFLYSSITGLTVRHFWECFQQSNDTISWYFHKMTIVFSSAPFYTKYVHMPADNEIHTKIHTNPCFWPFFYRYYWCLGW
;
A
#
# COMPACT_ATOMS: atom_id res chain seq x y z
N LYS A 1 12.91 1.12 22.64
CA LYS A 1 11.48 1.42 22.92
C LYS A 1 10.66 0.73 21.83
N PHE A 2 9.71 -0.14 22.17
CA PHE A 2 8.82 -0.74 21.19
C PHE A 2 7.69 0.26 20.87
N ILE A 3 7.40 0.44 19.58
CA ILE A 3 6.30 1.29 19.09
C ILE A 3 5.02 0.45 19.12
N SER A 4 3.90 1.01 19.55
CA SER A 4 2.63 0.28 19.60
C SER A 4 2.12 -0.07 18.19
N LEU A 5 1.24 -1.06 18.05
CA LEU A 5 0.62 -1.34 16.74
C LEU A 5 -0.18 -0.15 16.20
N GLU A 6 -0.82 0.61 17.10
CA GLU A 6 -1.57 1.83 16.78
C GLU A 6 -0.68 2.95 16.25
N GLU A 7 0.60 2.98 16.61
CA GLU A 7 1.58 3.92 16.05
C GLU A 7 2.25 3.38 14.77
N GLN A 8 2.43 2.05 14.65
CA GLN A 8 3.03 1.45 13.45
C GLN A 8 2.14 1.58 12.20
N LEU A 9 0.82 1.45 12.35
CA LEU A 9 -0.12 1.52 11.24
C LEU A 9 -0.16 2.92 10.58
N PRO A 10 -0.27 4.04 11.33
CA PRO A 10 -0.15 5.39 10.78
C PRO A 10 1.17 5.66 10.08
N ILE A 11 2.30 5.13 10.59
CA ILE A 11 3.60 5.27 9.92
C ILE A 11 3.52 4.67 8.52
N PHE A 12 2.97 3.46 8.39
CA PHE A 12 2.80 2.80 7.09
C PHE A 12 1.85 3.58 6.16
N LEU A 13 0.67 3.96 6.65
CA LEU A 13 -0.34 4.66 5.85
C LEU A 13 0.13 6.05 5.41
N TYR A 14 0.69 6.84 6.32
CA TYR A 14 1.21 8.17 6.01
C TYR A 14 2.37 8.10 5.01
N SER A 15 3.23 7.07 5.09
CA SER A 15 4.31 6.85 4.11
C SER A 15 3.75 6.53 2.73
N SER A 16 2.76 5.63 2.68
CA SER A 16 2.18 5.14 1.43
C SER A 16 1.35 6.20 0.71
N ILE A 17 0.64 7.06 1.46
CA ILE A 17 -0.25 8.08 0.89
C ILE A 17 0.55 9.30 0.45
N THR A 18 1.46 9.78 1.29
CA THR A 18 2.08 11.09 1.09
C THR A 18 3.32 11.00 0.20
N GLY A 19 3.94 9.82 0.07
CA GLY A 19 5.17 9.62 -0.72
C GLY A 19 6.32 10.52 -0.26
N LEU A 20 6.22 11.12 0.94
CA LEU A 20 7.17 12.09 1.44
C LEU A 20 8.42 11.40 1.93
N THR A 21 9.55 12.09 1.78
CA THR A 21 10.83 11.65 2.31
C THR A 21 10.80 11.64 3.84
N VAL A 22 11.62 10.77 4.43
CA VAL A 22 11.68 10.43 5.87
C VAL A 22 11.82 11.66 6.79
N ARG A 23 12.24 12.83 6.27
CA ARG A 23 12.36 14.09 7.04
C ARG A 23 11.05 14.53 7.72
N HIS A 24 9.91 14.43 7.04
CA HIS A 24 8.63 14.84 7.65
C HIS A 24 8.15 13.87 8.73
N PHE A 25 8.59 12.61 8.68
CA PHE A 25 8.24 11.62 9.70
C PHE A 25 8.91 11.91 11.04
N TRP A 26 10.12 12.47 11.02
CA TRP A 26 10.81 12.86 12.24
C TRP A 26 10.02 13.94 13.00
N GLU A 27 9.45 14.90 12.27
CA GLU A 27 8.64 15.99 12.84
C GLU A 27 7.31 15.47 13.42
N CYS A 28 6.65 14.54 12.74
CA CYS A 28 5.35 14.02 13.20
C CYS A 28 5.46 12.98 14.32
N PHE A 29 6.45 12.09 14.28
CA PHE A 29 6.51 10.93 15.18
C PHE A 29 7.65 11.01 16.19
N GLN A 30 8.60 11.93 16.03
CA GLN A 30 9.82 12.04 16.87
C GLN A 30 10.60 10.71 16.98
N GLN A 31 10.61 9.94 15.88
CA GLN A 31 11.33 8.67 15.78
C GLN A 31 12.50 8.79 14.81
N SER A 32 13.55 7.98 15.02
CA SER A 32 14.67 7.96 14.08
C SER A 32 14.25 7.42 12.71
N ASN A 33 14.95 7.87 11.66
CA ASN A 33 14.71 7.42 10.28
C ASN A 33 14.84 5.89 10.14
N ASP A 34 15.79 5.28 10.85
CA ASP A 34 15.99 3.83 10.86
C ASP A 34 14.78 3.12 11.47
N THR A 35 14.21 3.68 12.53
CA THR A 35 13.04 3.13 13.21
C THR A 35 11.82 3.18 12.27
N ILE A 36 11.58 4.32 11.63
CA ILE A 36 10.48 4.51 10.67
C ILE A 36 10.61 3.52 9.50
N SER A 37 11.81 3.43 8.91
CA SER A 37 12.08 2.53 7.78
C SER A 37 11.88 1.07 8.18
N TRP A 38 12.34 0.68 9.36
CA TRP A 38 12.16 -0.67 9.89
C TRP A 38 10.68 -1.04 10.04
N TYR A 39 9.88 -0.16 10.65
CA TYR A 39 8.44 -0.42 10.81
C TYR A 39 7.67 -0.37 9.50
N PHE A 40 8.06 0.51 8.58
CA PHE A 40 7.49 0.54 7.23
C PHE A 40 7.70 -0.82 6.55
N HIS A 41 8.94 -1.31 6.48
CA HIS A 41 9.23 -2.62 5.89
C HIS A 41 8.49 -3.76 6.58
N LYS A 42 8.47 -3.77 7.92
CA LYS A 42 7.74 -4.76 8.69
C LYS A 42 6.25 -4.78 8.31
N MET A 43 5.60 -3.62 8.22
CA MET A 43 4.20 -3.51 7.84
C MET A 43 3.97 -3.89 6.37
N THR A 44 4.85 -3.49 5.46
CA THR A 44 4.80 -3.93 4.06
C THR A 44 4.80 -5.45 3.96
N ILE A 45 5.68 -6.13 4.69
CA ILE A 45 5.73 -7.60 4.71
C ILE A 45 4.41 -8.14 5.23
N VAL A 46 3.88 -7.64 6.35
CA VAL A 46 2.61 -8.12 6.93
C VAL A 46 1.46 -7.99 5.93
N PHE A 47 1.32 -6.85 5.26
CA PHE A 47 0.22 -6.60 4.32
C PHE A 47 0.38 -7.32 2.96
N SER A 48 1.62 -7.58 2.53
CA SER A 48 1.90 -8.32 1.29
C SER A 48 1.95 -9.83 1.49
N SER A 49 2.01 -10.31 2.73
CA SER A 49 2.05 -11.74 3.04
C SER A 49 0.65 -12.33 3.18
N ALA A 50 0.55 -13.63 2.92
CA ALA A 50 -0.58 -14.42 3.41
C ALA A 50 -0.56 -14.43 4.96
N PRO A 51 -1.71 -14.38 5.65
CA PRO A 51 -3.07 -14.49 5.11
C PRO A 51 -3.71 -13.14 4.75
N PHE A 52 -3.05 -12.01 5.02
CA PHE A 52 -3.67 -10.69 4.85
C PHE A 52 -3.96 -10.42 3.38
N TYR A 53 -2.93 -10.51 2.53
CA TYR A 53 -3.04 -10.20 1.11
C TYR A 53 -4.14 -11.04 0.46
N THR A 54 -4.10 -12.36 0.68
CA THR A 54 -5.08 -13.29 0.11
C THR A 54 -6.50 -13.09 0.61
N LYS A 55 -6.69 -12.48 1.80
CA LYS A 55 -8.02 -12.27 2.37
C LYS A 55 -8.64 -10.96 1.90
N TYR A 56 -7.85 -9.90 1.77
CA TYR A 56 -8.36 -8.54 1.56
C TYR A 56 -8.05 -7.96 0.18
N VAL A 57 -7.05 -8.45 -0.52
CA VAL A 57 -6.66 -7.95 -1.84
C VAL A 57 -7.16 -8.93 -2.90
N HIS A 58 -8.19 -8.52 -3.63
CA HIS A 58 -8.77 -9.27 -4.73
C HIS A 58 -8.83 -8.40 -5.98
N MET A 59 -8.74 -9.02 -7.16
CA MET A 59 -9.01 -8.32 -8.40
C MET A 59 -10.52 -8.02 -8.46
N PRO A 60 -10.93 -6.76 -8.70
CA PRO A 60 -12.33 -6.44 -8.92
C PRO A 60 -12.84 -7.12 -10.19
N ALA A 61 -14.13 -7.42 -10.25
CA ALA A 61 -14.75 -7.82 -11.52
C ALA A 61 -14.78 -6.62 -12.50
N ASP A 62 -14.84 -6.87 -13.80
CA ASP A 62 -14.82 -5.80 -14.83
C ASP A 62 -15.90 -4.74 -14.59
N ASN A 63 -17.08 -5.16 -14.14
CA ASN A 63 -18.22 -4.28 -13.85
C ASN A 63 -18.07 -3.51 -12.53
N GLU A 64 -17.08 -3.85 -11.68
CA GLU A 64 -16.78 -3.18 -10.42
C GLU A 64 -15.65 -2.15 -10.56
N ILE A 65 -14.92 -2.16 -11.68
CA ILE A 65 -13.90 -1.14 -11.94
C ILE A 65 -14.58 0.19 -12.26
N HIS A 66 -14.32 1.19 -11.41
CA HIS A 66 -14.82 2.54 -11.64
C HIS A 66 -14.29 3.11 -12.97
N THR A 67 -15.17 3.75 -13.75
CA THR A 67 -14.87 4.27 -15.10
C THR A 67 -13.61 5.13 -15.16
N LYS A 68 -13.35 5.94 -14.12
CA LYS A 68 -12.13 6.76 -13.98
C LYS A 68 -10.82 5.98 -14.01
N ILE A 69 -10.81 4.70 -13.63
CA ILE A 69 -9.62 3.83 -13.69
C ILE A 69 -9.51 3.26 -15.12
N HIS A 70 -10.63 2.78 -15.67
CA HIS A 70 -10.69 2.20 -17.01
C HIS A 70 -10.31 3.19 -18.12
N THR A 71 -10.72 4.46 -17.99
CA THR A 71 -10.44 5.50 -18.99
C THR A 71 -9.09 6.18 -18.80
N ASN A 72 -8.38 5.91 -17.69
CA ASN A 72 -7.11 6.54 -17.42
C ASN A 72 -5.95 5.72 -18.02
N PRO A 73 -5.23 6.27 -19.01
CA PRO A 73 -4.16 5.53 -19.69
C PRO A 73 -2.96 5.22 -18.79
N CYS A 74 -2.80 5.90 -17.65
CA CYS A 74 -1.77 5.57 -16.66
C CYS A 74 -2.16 4.40 -15.76
N PHE A 75 -3.47 4.19 -15.52
CA PHE A 75 -3.93 3.11 -14.63
C PHE A 75 -4.31 1.84 -15.38
N TRP A 76 -4.98 1.97 -16.53
CA TRP A 76 -5.46 0.82 -17.29
C TRP A 76 -4.41 -0.25 -17.63
N PRO A 77 -3.14 0.08 -17.95
CA PRO A 77 -2.11 -0.93 -18.22
C PRO A 77 -1.90 -1.94 -17.09
N PHE A 78 -2.16 -1.56 -15.84
CA PHE A 78 -2.04 -2.45 -14.68
C PHE A 78 -3.18 -3.46 -14.57
N PHE A 79 -4.33 -3.18 -15.18
CA PHE A 79 -5.51 -4.04 -15.17
C PHE A 79 -5.62 -4.86 -16.46
N TYR A 80 -5.32 -4.27 -17.61
CA TYR A 80 -5.44 -4.87 -18.94
C TYR A 80 -4.71 -6.22 -19.10
N ARG A 81 -3.46 -6.35 -18.59
CA ARG A 81 -2.69 -7.61 -18.72
C ARG A 81 -3.32 -8.80 -18.00
N TYR A 82 -4.06 -8.55 -16.92
CA TYR A 82 -4.67 -9.61 -16.12
C TYR A 82 -5.92 -10.17 -16.79
N TYR A 83 -6.75 -9.30 -17.39
CA TYR A 83 -7.94 -9.73 -18.14
C TYR A 83 -7.55 -10.52 -19.40
N TRP A 84 -6.52 -10.08 -20.13
CA TRP A 84 -6.03 -10.79 -21.31
C TRP A 84 -5.53 -12.22 -21.00
N CYS A 85 -4.89 -12.45 -19.85
CA CYS A 85 -4.41 -13.78 -19.47
C CYS A 85 -5.52 -14.69 -18.92
N LEU A 86 -6.64 -14.13 -18.46
CA LEU A 86 -7.79 -14.87 -17.94
C LEU A 86 -8.85 -15.18 -19.01
N GLY A 87 -8.63 -14.74 -20.26
CA GLY A 87 -9.48 -15.11 -21.41
C GLY A 87 -10.86 -14.44 -21.40
N TRP A 88 -10.94 -13.19 -20.93
CA TRP A 88 -12.11 -12.32 -21.05
C TRP A 88 -11.92 -11.33 -22.20
#